data_AF-A0A2C9V7N5-F1
#
_entry.id   AF-A0A2C9V7N5-F1
#
_cell.length_a   1.000
_cell.length_b   1.000
_cell.length_c   1.000
_cell.angle_alpha   90.00
_cell.angle_beta   90.00
_cell.angle_gamma   90.00
#
_symmetry.space_group_name_H-M   'P 1'
#
loop_
_entity.id
_entity.type
_entity.pdbx_description
1 polymer ?
#
loop_
_entity_poly.entity_id
_entity_poly.type
_entity_poly.pdbx_seq_one_letter_code
_entity_poly.pdbx_strand_id
1 'polypeptide(L)'
;MATGMESSSPETGRVAVALDFPLSDMLSFASPPRLPGRLRKRLLEARTPINYNFKLTYWSDRLDIPAKAQGRLARLDELREAAKTGAELQFARERERLGTKVELQVQQAEANRMLILKANRQRRATQKERMSQSLLRRMAREGKYKERVHAAIIQKRAAAERKRLGFLEAENKRACARVLQVRQVSNSVCHQREIERGRMRDQLEAAKESHLSIFRVADDNHSTSLDNIDQLLKRVATPKKRTTPRSSMRDRETKKVSAVREAARSPAKLSRYPVRVVLCAYMILGHPDAVFSGQGDHEFPLAKSAKEFILQFELLIRIILDGPIQIFDEESDSIFTKTLSQLAAFDKAWCSYLNCFVLWKVKDAQTLEEDMVRAACQLELSMIQKCKMTPGGDTDALSHDMKAIQKQVTEDQKLLREKIQHLSGDAGIEHMEHALSET
;
A
#
# COMPACT_ATOMS: atom_id res chain seq x y z
N MET A 1 -17.02 37.65 25.52
CA MET A 1 -18.18 37.65 26.43
C MET A 1 -17.96 36.49 27.39
N ALA A 2 -17.47 36.79 28.61
CA ALA A 2 -18.24 36.75 29.88
C ALA A 2 -18.63 35.29 30.22
N THR A 3 -18.27 34.63 31.33
CA THR A 3 -17.81 34.93 32.72
C THR A 3 -17.34 33.56 33.27
N GLY A 4 -16.27 33.37 34.04
CA GLY A 4 -16.07 33.81 35.43
C GLY A 4 -16.75 32.85 36.43
N MET A 5 -16.00 31.92 37.05
CA MET A 5 -16.07 31.60 38.50
C MET A 5 -15.14 30.45 38.92
N GLU A 6 -14.30 30.77 39.90
CA GLU A 6 -13.46 29.89 40.69
C GLU A 6 -14.30 28.96 41.60
N SER A 7 -13.78 27.78 41.94
CA SER A 7 -14.08 27.18 43.23
C SER A 7 -12.91 26.34 43.74
N SER A 8 -12.60 26.64 44.99
CA SER A 8 -11.52 26.21 45.86
C SER A 8 -11.58 24.75 46.27
N SER A 9 -10.42 24.11 46.29
CA SER A 9 -10.14 22.84 46.98
C SER A 9 -10.00 23.08 48.49
N PRO A 10 -10.57 22.24 49.38
CA PRO A 10 -10.23 22.29 50.79
C PRO A 10 -9.08 21.32 51.09
N GLU A 11 -7.97 21.88 51.55
CA GLU A 11 -6.93 21.16 52.29
C GLU A 11 -7.51 20.65 53.62
N THR A 12 -7.56 19.33 53.82
CA THR A 12 -7.75 18.76 55.16
C THR A 12 -6.40 18.62 55.86
N GLY A 13 -6.02 19.67 56.58
CA GLY A 13 -4.98 19.64 57.59
C GLY A 13 -5.35 18.70 58.73
N ARG A 14 -4.42 17.81 59.08
CA ARG A 14 -4.45 17.05 60.34
C ARG A 14 -4.14 18.01 61.47
N VAL A 15 -5.12 18.32 62.31
CA VAL A 15 -4.88 19.00 63.60
C VAL A 15 -4.90 17.93 64.70
N ALA A 16 -3.71 17.51 65.11
CA ALA A 16 -3.52 16.84 66.38
C ALA A 16 -3.63 17.91 67.48
N VAL A 17 -4.64 17.81 68.33
CA VAL A 17 -4.72 18.64 69.55
C VAL A 17 -3.84 17.96 70.60
N ALA A 18 -2.58 18.40 70.65
CA ALA A 18 -1.72 18.25 71.81
C ALA A 18 -2.19 19.27 72.87
N LEU A 19 -2.63 18.78 74.03
CA LEU A 19 -2.72 19.61 75.23
C LEU A 19 -1.47 19.33 76.05
N ASP A 20 -0.56 20.30 75.98
CA ASP A 20 0.67 20.36 76.74
C ASP A 20 0.38 20.44 78.25
N PHE A 21 1.05 19.59 79.01
CA PHE A 21 1.20 19.75 80.46
C PHE A 21 2.43 20.64 80.70
N PRO A 22 2.34 21.76 81.45
CA PRO A 22 3.52 22.49 81.87
C PRO A 22 4.21 21.74 83.02
N LEU A 23 5.48 21.40 82.79
CA LEU A 23 6.46 20.98 83.79
C LEU A 23 6.98 22.21 84.56
N SER A 24 6.95 22.07 85.89
CA SER A 24 7.83 22.69 86.90
C SER A 24 7.86 24.22 87.02
N ASP A 25 7.46 24.76 88.18
CA ASP A 25 8.34 24.86 89.34
C ASP A 25 7.56 25.46 90.53
N MET A 26 7.88 25.00 91.74
CA MET A 26 8.30 25.84 92.87
C MET A 26 8.14 25.07 94.17
N LEU A 27 9.29 24.61 94.66
CA LEU A 27 9.53 24.21 96.04
C LEU A 27 9.16 25.38 96.97
N SER A 28 8.36 25.10 98.00
CA SER A 28 8.33 25.89 99.23
C SER A 28 7.91 25.00 100.38
N PHE A 29 8.92 24.61 101.16
CA PHE A 29 8.81 24.01 102.48
C PHE A 29 8.04 24.94 103.43
N ALA A 30 6.93 24.47 103.98
CA ALA A 30 6.34 25.04 105.19
C ALA A 30 5.79 23.93 106.09
N SER A 31 6.23 24.00 107.34
CA SER A 31 6.04 23.14 108.52
C SER A 31 4.71 22.37 108.70
N PRO A 32 4.75 21.25 109.46
CA PRO A 32 3.57 20.42 109.75
C PRO A 32 2.64 21.11 110.77
N PRO A 33 1.30 21.01 110.62
CA PRO A 33 0.38 21.53 111.62
C PRO A 33 0.49 20.71 112.91
N ARG A 34 0.83 21.40 114.00
CA ARG A 34 0.95 20.87 115.35
C ARG A 34 -0.43 20.47 115.88
N LEU A 35 -0.53 19.25 116.40
CA LEU A 35 -1.70 18.72 117.11
C LEU A 35 -2.03 19.58 118.36
N PRO A 36 -3.31 19.93 118.60
CA PRO A 36 -3.74 20.65 119.80
C PRO A 36 -3.43 19.86 121.10
N GLY A 37 -2.82 20.53 122.08
CA GLY A 37 -2.37 19.94 123.35
C GLY A 37 -3.45 19.26 124.21
N ARG A 38 -4.74 19.48 123.93
CA ARG A 38 -5.86 18.81 124.62
C ARG A 38 -6.11 17.37 124.14
N LEU A 39 -5.59 16.97 122.97
CA LEU A 39 -5.78 15.62 122.43
C LEU A 39 -4.65 14.64 122.78
N ARG A 40 -3.49 15.15 123.25
CA ARG A 40 -2.41 14.29 123.78
C ARG A 40 -2.70 13.70 125.16
N LYS A 41 -3.69 14.23 125.90
CA LYS A 41 -4.09 13.71 127.22
C LYS A 41 -5.25 12.71 127.19
N ARG A 42 -6.00 12.59 126.08
CA ARG A 42 -7.12 11.63 125.94
C ARG A 42 -6.77 10.33 125.21
N LEU A 43 -5.56 10.21 124.67
CA LEU A 43 -5.07 8.99 124.00
C LEU A 43 -4.28 8.05 124.92
N LEU A 44 -4.08 8.40 126.20
CA LEU A 44 -3.41 7.53 127.19
C LEU A 44 -4.28 7.14 128.39
N GLU A 45 -5.55 7.52 128.42
CA GLU A 45 -6.47 7.14 129.50
C GLU A 45 -7.75 6.54 128.92
N ALA A 46 -7.96 5.27 129.27
CA ALA A 46 -9.20 4.48 129.21
C ALA A 46 -9.04 3.18 128.40
N ARG A 47 -8.21 2.31 128.96
CA ARG A 47 -8.31 0.87 128.79
C ARG A 47 -9.52 0.38 129.60
N THR A 48 -10.28 -0.56 129.03
CA THR A 48 -11.31 -1.47 129.61
C THR A 48 -12.79 -1.10 129.44
N PRO A 49 -13.73 -2.08 129.42
CA PRO A 49 -13.65 -3.44 128.88
C PRO A 49 -14.72 -3.70 127.79
N ILE A 50 -14.52 -4.80 127.10
CA ILE A 50 -15.23 -5.24 125.90
C ILE A 50 -16.62 -5.78 126.27
N ASN A 51 -17.68 -5.25 125.64
CA ASN A 51 -19.02 -5.85 125.64
C ASN A 51 -19.30 -6.41 124.22
N TYR A 52 -19.42 -7.74 124.14
CA TYR A 52 -19.38 -8.51 122.89
C TYR A 52 -20.68 -8.47 122.05
N ASN A 53 -21.77 -7.82 122.48
CA ASN A 53 -23.04 -7.81 121.73
C ASN A 53 -23.30 -6.58 120.84
N PHE A 54 -22.59 -5.47 121.00
CA PHE A 54 -22.73 -4.30 120.09
C PHE A 54 -21.91 -4.46 118.79
N LYS A 55 -21.07 -5.49 118.74
CA LYS A 55 -20.16 -5.78 117.62
C LYS A 55 -20.83 -6.62 116.52
N LEU A 56 -22.01 -7.21 116.73
CA LEU A 56 -22.68 -7.96 115.66
C LEU A 56 -23.54 -7.06 114.75
N THR A 57 -24.32 -6.13 115.31
CA THR A 57 -25.24 -5.28 114.52
C THR A 57 -24.50 -4.22 113.70
N TYR A 58 -23.52 -3.53 114.29
CA TYR A 58 -22.70 -2.53 113.57
C TYR A 58 -21.87 -3.15 112.43
N TRP A 59 -21.40 -4.39 112.59
CA TRP A 59 -20.65 -5.08 111.54
C TRP A 59 -21.58 -5.66 110.47
N SER A 60 -22.79 -6.09 110.83
CA SER A 60 -23.83 -6.51 109.89
C SER A 60 -24.30 -5.34 109.00
N ASP A 61 -24.65 -4.19 109.58
CA ASP A 61 -25.09 -3.00 108.82
C ASP A 61 -23.96 -2.43 107.93
N ARG A 62 -22.70 -2.54 108.37
CA ARG A 62 -21.52 -2.10 107.62
C ARG A 62 -21.16 -3.01 106.44
N LEU A 63 -21.53 -4.29 106.50
CA LEU A 63 -21.43 -5.24 105.38
C LEU A 63 -22.58 -5.07 104.37
N ASP A 64 -23.73 -4.55 104.82
CA ASP A 64 -24.93 -4.36 104.01
C ASP A 64 -24.85 -3.15 103.05
N ILE A 65 -24.12 -2.10 103.45
CA ILE A 65 -23.87 -0.89 102.64
C ILE A 65 -23.11 -1.18 101.35
N PRO A 66 -21.95 -1.89 101.36
CA PRO A 66 -21.26 -2.24 100.11
C PRO A 66 -22.08 -3.20 99.25
N ALA A 67 -22.88 -4.10 99.83
CA ALA A 67 -23.78 -4.96 99.07
C ALA A 67 -24.89 -4.16 98.34
N LYS A 68 -25.51 -3.19 99.01
CA LYS A 68 -26.50 -2.28 98.39
C LYS A 68 -25.86 -1.36 97.35
N ALA A 69 -24.62 -0.92 97.57
CA ALA A 69 -23.86 -0.13 96.59
C ALA A 69 -23.51 -0.95 95.34
N GLN A 70 -23.07 -2.20 95.50
CA GLN A 70 -22.85 -3.14 94.38
C GLN A 70 -24.13 -3.41 93.60
N GLY A 71 -25.27 -3.60 94.28
CA GLY A 71 -26.57 -3.77 93.62
C GLY A 71 -27.01 -2.54 92.82
N ARG A 72 -26.68 -1.32 93.27
CA ARG A 72 -26.94 -0.08 92.52
C ARG A 72 -26.01 0.08 91.32
N LEU A 73 -24.73 -0.28 91.48
CA LEU A 73 -23.75 -0.22 90.40
C LEU A 73 -24.12 -1.20 89.27
N ALA A 74 -24.47 -2.44 89.63
CA ALA A 74 -24.94 -3.45 88.66
C ALA A 74 -26.15 -2.97 87.85
N ARG A 75 -27.13 -2.31 88.48
CA ARG A 75 -28.29 -1.73 87.77
C ARG A 75 -27.91 -0.58 86.84
N LEU A 76 -26.93 0.24 87.20
CA LEU A 76 -26.43 1.31 86.31
C LEU A 76 -25.66 0.72 85.13
N ASP A 77 -24.88 -0.34 85.36
CA ASP A 77 -24.18 -1.06 84.30
C ASP A 77 -25.17 -1.77 83.35
N GLU A 78 -26.23 -2.39 83.87
CA GLU A 78 -27.32 -2.95 83.06
C GLU A 78 -28.01 -1.89 82.18
N LEU A 79 -28.31 -0.71 82.73
CA LEU A 79 -28.90 0.39 81.96
C LEU A 79 -27.92 0.94 80.92
N ARG A 80 -26.63 1.02 81.24
CA ARG A 80 -25.58 1.45 80.31
C ARG A 80 -25.43 0.48 79.15
N GLU A 81 -25.37 -0.82 79.43
CA GLU A 81 -25.30 -1.85 78.40
C GLU A 81 -26.58 -1.89 77.57
N ALA A 82 -27.77 -1.82 78.19
CA ALA A 82 -29.04 -1.76 77.45
C ALA A 82 -29.13 -0.54 76.52
N ALA A 83 -28.68 0.64 76.96
CA ALA A 83 -28.62 1.84 76.13
C ALA A 83 -27.63 1.69 74.97
N LYS A 84 -26.46 1.07 75.23
CA LYS A 84 -25.44 0.78 74.22
C LYS A 84 -25.95 -0.21 73.18
N THR A 85 -26.53 -1.34 73.60
CA THR A 85 -27.12 -2.34 72.68
C THR A 85 -28.28 -1.74 71.89
N GLY A 86 -29.10 -0.89 72.53
CA GLY A 86 -30.19 -0.17 71.87
C GLY A 86 -29.69 0.76 70.75
N ALA A 87 -28.62 1.53 71.00
CA ALA A 87 -27.99 2.37 70.00
C ALA A 87 -27.36 1.54 68.87
N GLU A 88 -26.64 0.47 69.20
CA GLU A 88 -26.04 -0.45 68.21
C GLU A 88 -27.09 -1.06 67.28
N LEU A 89 -28.24 -1.47 67.82
CA LEU A 89 -29.36 -2.00 67.02
C LEU A 89 -29.96 -0.95 66.08
N GLN A 90 -30.05 0.31 66.49
CA GLN A 90 -30.53 1.38 65.62
C GLN A 90 -29.56 1.63 64.46
N PHE A 91 -28.25 1.72 64.75
CA PHE A 91 -27.24 1.86 63.71
C PHE A 91 -27.19 0.66 62.77
N ALA A 92 -27.39 -0.55 63.28
CA ALA A 92 -27.47 -1.75 62.46
C ALA A 92 -28.65 -1.70 61.48
N ARG A 93 -29.85 -1.33 61.97
CA ARG A 93 -31.05 -1.17 61.12
C ARG A 93 -30.90 -0.06 60.09
N GLU A 94 -30.29 1.06 60.47
CA GLU A 94 -30.05 2.18 59.55
C GLU A 94 -29.04 1.80 58.48
N ARG A 95 -27.96 1.09 58.84
CA ARG A 95 -26.98 0.56 57.89
C ARG A 95 -27.62 -0.41 56.89
N GLU A 96 -28.52 -1.29 57.33
CA GLU A 96 -29.24 -2.22 56.46
C GLU A 96 -30.18 -1.47 55.48
N ARG A 97 -30.95 -0.49 55.97
CA ARG A 97 -31.81 0.37 55.14
C ARG A 97 -31.01 1.15 54.10
N LEU A 98 -29.88 1.72 54.49
CA LEU A 98 -29.00 2.42 53.56
C LEU A 98 -28.33 1.45 52.58
N GLY A 99 -27.93 0.26 53.04
CA GLY A 99 -27.38 -0.80 52.21
C GLY A 99 -28.32 -1.19 51.07
N THR A 100 -29.58 -1.51 51.39
CA THR A 100 -30.60 -1.86 50.38
C THR A 100 -30.88 -0.71 49.41
N LYS A 101 -30.89 0.54 49.88
CA LYS A 101 -31.09 1.71 49.02
C LYS A 101 -29.94 1.93 48.05
N VAL A 102 -28.70 1.77 48.51
CA VAL A 102 -27.50 1.85 47.67
C VAL A 102 -27.49 0.71 46.65
N GLU A 103 -27.82 -0.50 47.08
CA GLU A 103 -27.87 -1.67 46.20
C GLU A 103 -28.91 -1.49 45.07
N LEU A 104 -30.10 -0.98 45.38
CA LEU A 104 -31.11 -0.63 44.37
C LEU A 104 -30.59 0.41 43.38
N GLN A 105 -29.89 1.45 43.86
CA GLN A 105 -29.33 2.49 42.99
C GLN A 105 -28.23 1.94 42.07
N VAL A 106 -27.38 1.03 42.58
CA VAL A 106 -26.36 0.36 41.78
C VAL A 106 -27.02 -0.49 40.68
N GLN A 107 -28.00 -1.32 41.03
CA GLN A 107 -28.74 -2.13 40.05
C GLN A 107 -29.41 -1.26 38.98
N GLN A 108 -30.01 -0.13 39.37
CA GLN A 108 -30.60 0.83 38.42
C GLN A 108 -29.53 1.47 37.52
N ALA A 109 -28.38 1.86 38.07
CA ALA A 109 -27.27 2.42 37.29
C ALA A 109 -26.71 1.41 36.29
N GLU A 110 -26.60 0.14 36.69
CA GLU A 110 -26.18 -0.96 35.82
C GLU A 110 -27.19 -1.23 34.70
N ALA A 111 -28.49 -1.24 35.00
CA ALA A 111 -29.55 -1.34 34.01
C ALA A 111 -29.47 -0.18 32.99
N ASN A 112 -29.30 1.05 33.47
CA ASN A 112 -29.12 2.24 32.61
C ASN A 112 -27.87 2.13 31.74
N ARG A 113 -26.74 1.67 32.30
CA ARG A 113 -25.51 1.42 31.56
C ARG A 113 -25.72 0.39 30.45
N MET A 114 -26.43 -0.70 30.74
CA MET A 114 -26.73 -1.74 29.75
C MET A 114 -27.61 -1.24 28.61
N LEU A 115 -28.60 -0.40 28.88
CA LEU A 115 -29.42 0.24 27.85
C LEU A 115 -28.59 1.11 26.91
N ILE A 116 -27.69 1.93 27.46
CA ILE A 116 -26.78 2.78 26.67
C ILE A 116 -25.87 1.91 25.79
N LEU A 117 -25.30 0.84 26.34
CA LEU A 117 -24.46 -0.08 25.58
C LEU A 117 -25.22 -0.77 24.45
N LYS A 118 -26.46 -1.22 24.70
CA LYS A 118 -27.32 -1.85 23.68
C LYS A 118 -27.67 -0.86 22.56
N ALA A 119 -28.04 0.37 22.90
CA ALA A 119 -28.31 1.43 21.93
C ALA A 119 -27.08 1.76 21.08
N ASN A 120 -25.89 1.86 21.70
CA ASN A 120 -24.65 2.12 20.99
C ASN A 120 -24.25 0.97 20.05
N ARG A 121 -24.44 -0.29 20.48
CA ARG A 121 -24.23 -1.46 19.62
C ARG A 121 -25.16 -1.41 18.40
N GLN A 122 -26.45 -1.12 18.60
CA GLN A 122 -27.42 -0.99 17.51
C GLN A 122 -27.06 0.16 16.55
N ARG A 123 -26.72 1.35 17.05
CA ARG A 123 -26.30 2.47 16.20
C ARG A 123 -25.09 2.11 15.34
N ARG A 124 -24.06 1.51 15.93
CA ARG A 124 -22.87 1.03 15.20
C ARG A 124 -23.24 -0.01 14.14
N ALA A 125 -24.13 -0.97 14.46
CA ALA A 125 -24.59 -1.97 13.50
C ALA A 125 -25.32 -1.31 12.31
N THR A 126 -26.28 -0.42 12.58
CA THR A 126 -27.01 0.30 11.52
C THR A 126 -26.11 1.19 10.68
N GLN A 127 -25.09 1.82 11.27
CA GLN A 127 -24.13 2.64 10.53
C GLN A 127 -23.26 1.76 9.62
N LYS A 128 -22.76 0.63 10.12
CA LYS A 128 -22.02 -0.34 9.30
C LYS A 128 -22.85 -0.85 8.13
N GLU A 129 -24.13 -1.17 8.37
CA GLU A 129 -25.05 -1.60 7.33
C GLU A 129 -25.34 -0.51 6.30
N ARG A 130 -25.59 0.74 6.74
CA ARG A 130 -25.79 1.87 5.81
C ARG A 130 -24.54 2.12 4.97
N MET A 131 -23.35 2.03 5.57
CA MET A 131 -22.09 2.19 4.85
C MET A 131 -21.89 1.05 3.84
N SER A 132 -22.12 -0.21 4.22
CA SER A 132 -21.97 -1.34 3.29
C SER A 132 -22.98 -1.27 2.14
N GLN A 133 -24.24 -0.92 2.40
CA GLN A 133 -25.25 -0.73 1.37
C GLN A 133 -24.91 0.43 0.41
N SER A 134 -24.39 1.54 0.93
CA SER A 134 -23.93 2.67 0.11
C SER A 134 -22.77 2.26 -0.81
N LEU A 135 -21.78 1.57 -0.27
CA LEU A 135 -20.64 1.04 -1.03
C LEU A 135 -21.10 0.09 -2.13
N LEU A 136 -21.99 -0.86 -1.82
CA LEU A 136 -22.55 -1.78 -2.82
C LEU A 136 -23.26 -1.05 -3.95
N ARG A 137 -24.06 -0.02 -3.63
CA ARG A 137 -24.74 0.81 -4.65
C ARG A 137 -23.75 1.57 -5.52
N ARG A 138 -22.69 2.12 -4.92
CA ARG A 138 -21.61 2.80 -5.67
C ARG A 138 -20.89 1.83 -6.60
N MET A 139 -20.48 0.67 -6.09
CA MET A 139 -19.82 -0.38 -6.88
C MET A 139 -20.70 -0.86 -8.04
N ALA A 140 -22.01 -1.04 -7.82
CA ALA A 140 -22.94 -1.43 -8.89
C ALA A 140 -23.07 -0.37 -9.99
N ARG A 141 -23.07 0.94 -9.63
CA ARG A 141 -23.08 2.03 -10.62
C ARG A 141 -21.79 2.09 -11.40
N GLU A 142 -20.65 1.92 -10.73
CA GLU A 142 -19.33 1.91 -11.34
C GLU A 142 -19.17 0.72 -12.31
N GLY A 143 -19.64 -0.47 -11.92
CA GLY A 143 -19.69 -1.64 -12.79
C GLY A 143 -20.48 -1.37 -14.07
N LYS A 144 -21.70 -0.82 -13.95
CA LYS A 144 -22.53 -0.44 -15.10
C LYS A 144 -21.87 0.60 -16.00
N TYR A 145 -21.20 1.60 -15.43
CA TYR A 145 -20.46 2.60 -16.21
C TYR A 145 -19.32 1.95 -17.00
N LYS A 146 -18.50 1.12 -16.33
CA LYS A 146 -17.42 0.37 -16.96
C LYS A 146 -17.92 -0.50 -18.10
N GLU A 147 -19.02 -1.23 -17.92
CA GLU A 147 -19.65 -2.04 -18.97
C GLU A 147 -20.03 -1.19 -20.20
N ARG A 148 -20.68 -0.04 -19.99
CA ARG A 148 -21.04 0.88 -21.09
C ARG A 148 -19.83 1.40 -21.84
N VAL A 149 -18.76 1.76 -21.13
CA VAL A 149 -17.50 2.21 -21.74
C VAL A 149 -16.88 1.10 -22.57
N HIS A 150 -16.79 -0.13 -22.03
CA HIS A 150 -16.27 -1.28 -22.78
C HIS A 150 -17.09 -1.56 -24.04
N ALA A 151 -18.43 -1.56 -23.94
CA ALA A 151 -19.32 -1.74 -25.09
C ALA A 151 -19.11 -0.66 -26.16
N ALA A 152 -18.98 0.61 -25.76
CA ALA A 152 -18.72 1.71 -26.68
C ALA A 152 -17.36 1.58 -27.40
N ILE A 153 -16.32 1.13 -26.70
CA ILE A 153 -15.00 0.87 -27.30
C ILE A 153 -15.10 -0.25 -28.34
N ILE A 154 -15.74 -1.37 -28.00
CA ILE A 154 -15.93 -2.50 -28.92
C ILE A 154 -16.71 -2.04 -30.16
N GLN A 155 -17.77 -1.26 -29.98
CA GLN A 155 -18.57 -0.73 -31.09
C GLN A 155 -17.74 0.20 -31.99
N LYS A 156 -16.92 1.09 -31.41
CA LYS A 156 -16.03 1.97 -32.18
C LYS A 156 -14.99 1.18 -32.96
N ARG A 157 -14.39 0.14 -32.36
CA ARG A 157 -13.45 -0.77 -33.05
C ARG A 157 -14.13 -1.49 -34.22
N ALA A 158 -15.29 -2.09 -34.00
CA ALA A 158 -16.05 -2.76 -35.05
C ALA A 158 -16.48 -1.80 -36.17
N ALA A 159 -16.81 -0.54 -35.85
CA ALA A 159 -17.10 0.47 -36.86
C ALA A 159 -15.85 0.87 -37.68
N ALA A 160 -14.69 1.00 -37.03
CA ALA A 160 -13.43 1.29 -37.71
C ALA A 160 -13.00 0.14 -38.62
N GLU A 161 -13.13 -1.11 -38.17
CA GLU A 161 -12.80 -2.30 -38.98
C GLU A 161 -13.71 -2.42 -40.21
N ARG A 162 -15.02 -2.17 -40.07
CA ARG A 162 -15.94 -2.12 -41.21
C ARG A 162 -15.54 -1.06 -42.24
N LYS A 163 -15.13 0.14 -41.79
CA LYS A 163 -14.63 1.19 -42.69
C LYS A 163 -13.35 0.75 -43.41
N ARG A 164 -12.39 0.18 -42.68
CA ARG A 164 -11.13 -0.33 -43.24
C ARG A 164 -11.37 -1.40 -44.30
N LEU A 165 -12.25 -2.37 -44.01
CA LEU A 165 -12.62 -3.41 -44.97
C LEU A 165 -13.29 -2.81 -46.21
N GLY A 166 -14.18 -1.84 -46.04
CA GLY A 166 -14.82 -1.14 -47.16
C GLY A 166 -13.82 -0.42 -48.08
N PHE A 167 -12.81 0.26 -47.52
CA PHE A 167 -11.74 0.88 -48.32
C PHE A 167 -10.91 -0.16 -49.07
N LEU A 168 -10.52 -1.24 -48.40
CA LEU A 168 -9.75 -2.33 -49.00
C LEU A 168 -10.52 -3.01 -50.14
N GLU A 169 -11.81 -3.27 -49.95
CA GLU A 169 -12.66 -3.89 -50.98
C GLU A 169 -12.81 -2.97 -52.19
N ALA A 170 -12.99 -1.66 -51.97
CA ALA A 170 -13.07 -0.68 -53.05
C ALA A 170 -11.77 -0.59 -53.83
N GLU A 171 -10.62 -0.61 -53.14
CA GLU A 171 -9.30 -0.62 -53.78
C GLU A 171 -9.05 -1.91 -54.56
N ASN A 172 -9.43 -3.06 -54.01
CA ASN A 172 -9.34 -4.34 -54.70
C ASN A 172 -10.20 -4.35 -55.98
N LYS A 173 -11.44 -3.85 -55.92
CA LYS A 173 -12.31 -3.70 -57.10
C LYS A 173 -11.66 -2.82 -58.18
N ARG A 174 -11.05 -1.69 -57.79
CA ARG A 174 -10.31 -0.81 -58.72
C ARG A 174 -9.10 -1.52 -59.33
N ALA A 175 -8.34 -2.27 -58.52
CA ALA A 175 -7.19 -3.03 -59.00
C ALA A 175 -7.60 -4.13 -59.99
N CYS A 176 -8.65 -4.90 -59.70
CA CYS A 176 -9.21 -5.87 -60.63
C CYS A 176 -9.66 -5.23 -61.95
N ALA A 177 -10.31 -4.07 -61.89
CA ALA A 177 -10.72 -3.34 -63.10
C ALA A 177 -9.52 -2.94 -63.97
N ARG A 178 -8.43 -2.42 -63.36
CA ARG A 178 -7.19 -2.09 -64.08
C ARG A 178 -6.57 -3.33 -64.73
N VAL A 179 -6.52 -4.45 -64.01
CA VAL A 179 -5.98 -5.71 -64.55
C VAL A 179 -6.82 -6.22 -65.72
N LEU A 180 -8.14 -6.11 -65.65
CA LEU A 180 -9.03 -6.48 -66.75
C LEU A 180 -8.79 -5.60 -67.99
N GLN A 181 -8.61 -4.29 -67.81
CA GLN A 181 -8.26 -3.38 -68.91
C GLN A 181 -6.92 -3.75 -69.56
N VAL A 182 -5.88 -3.98 -68.75
CA VAL A 182 -4.56 -4.42 -69.27
C VAL A 182 -4.67 -5.73 -70.04
N ARG A 183 -5.47 -6.68 -69.54
CA ARG A 183 -5.71 -7.96 -70.23
C ARG A 183 -6.42 -7.77 -71.58
N GLN A 184 -7.43 -6.90 -71.64
CA GLN A 184 -8.13 -6.58 -72.89
C GLN A 184 -7.18 -5.96 -73.92
N VAL A 185 -6.39 -4.96 -73.51
CA VAL A 185 -5.39 -4.32 -74.38
C VAL A 185 -4.37 -5.36 -74.88
N SER A 186 -3.81 -6.17 -73.97
CA SER A 186 -2.85 -7.23 -74.29
C SER A 186 -3.41 -8.22 -75.32
N ASN A 187 -4.66 -8.66 -75.15
CA ASN A 187 -5.33 -9.56 -76.10
C ASN A 187 -5.51 -8.89 -77.46
N SER A 188 -5.90 -7.61 -77.52
CA SER A 188 -6.04 -6.89 -78.79
C SER A 188 -4.70 -6.74 -79.52
N VAL A 189 -3.62 -6.44 -78.79
CA VAL A 189 -2.28 -6.32 -79.36
C VAL A 189 -1.79 -7.68 -79.84
N CYS A 190 -2.03 -8.75 -79.08
CA CYS A 190 -1.68 -10.11 -79.48
C CYS A 190 -2.42 -10.51 -80.77
N HIS A 191 -3.73 -10.26 -80.83
CA HIS A 191 -4.54 -10.52 -82.01
C HIS A 191 -4.08 -9.71 -83.23
N GLN A 192 -3.81 -8.42 -83.06
CA GLN A 192 -3.29 -7.55 -84.11
C GLN A 192 -1.94 -8.07 -84.65
N ARG A 193 -1.02 -8.45 -83.76
CA ARG A 193 0.27 -9.05 -84.14
C ARG A 193 0.12 -10.40 -84.85
N GLU A 194 -0.92 -11.18 -84.53
CA GLU A 194 -1.22 -12.43 -85.25
C GLU A 194 -1.73 -12.15 -86.67
N ILE A 195 -2.58 -11.13 -86.85
CA ILE A 195 -3.04 -10.68 -88.16
C ILE A 195 -1.87 -10.18 -89.01
N GLU A 196 -1.01 -9.33 -88.46
CA GLU A 196 0.19 -8.84 -89.16
C GLU A 196 1.14 -9.97 -89.54
N ARG A 197 1.38 -10.93 -88.63
CA ARG A 197 2.15 -12.13 -88.96
C ARG A 197 1.49 -12.96 -90.06
N GLY A 198 0.15 -13.05 -90.09
CA GLY A 198 -0.61 -13.65 -91.18
C GLY A 198 -0.33 -12.98 -92.51
N ARG A 199 -0.50 -11.65 -92.58
CA ARG A 199 -0.21 -10.87 -93.79
C ARG A 199 1.23 -11.03 -94.27
N MET A 200 2.21 -11.04 -93.36
CA MET A 200 3.61 -11.28 -93.71
C MET A 200 3.85 -12.69 -94.27
N ARG A 201 3.13 -13.71 -93.76
CA ARG A 201 3.17 -15.07 -94.32
C ARG A 201 2.58 -15.10 -95.72
N ASP A 202 1.42 -14.48 -95.92
CA ASP A 202 0.76 -14.41 -97.23
C ASP A 202 1.63 -13.68 -98.26
N GLN A 203 2.30 -12.58 -97.86
CA GLN A 203 3.27 -11.87 -98.71
C GLN A 203 4.45 -12.77 -99.08
N LEU A 204 4.97 -13.56 -98.14
CA LEU A 204 6.06 -14.50 -98.41
C LEU A 204 5.62 -15.63 -99.34
N GLU A 205 4.39 -16.14 -99.20
CA GLU A 205 3.83 -17.14 -100.10
C GLU A 205 3.63 -16.58 -101.51
N ALA A 206 3.04 -15.38 -101.64
CA ALA A 206 2.91 -14.70 -102.93
C ALA A 206 4.28 -14.40 -103.58
N ALA A 207 5.29 -14.02 -102.79
CA ALA A 207 6.65 -13.84 -103.28
C ALA A 207 7.28 -15.17 -103.75
N LYS A 208 7.02 -16.28 -103.05
CA LYS A 208 7.43 -17.62 -103.49
C LYS A 208 6.72 -18.04 -104.77
N GLU A 209 5.43 -17.79 -104.91
CA GLU A 209 4.68 -18.08 -106.13
C GLU A 209 5.14 -17.22 -107.31
N SER A 210 5.45 -15.94 -107.07
CA SER A 210 6.08 -15.06 -108.07
C SER A 210 7.48 -15.55 -108.44
N HIS A 211 8.27 -16.04 -107.49
CA HIS A 211 9.58 -16.62 -107.79
C HIS A 211 9.44 -17.94 -108.56
N LEU A 212 8.41 -18.74 -108.25
CA LEU A 212 8.10 -19.99 -108.97
C LEU A 212 7.56 -19.71 -110.38
N SER A 213 6.81 -18.62 -110.59
CA SER A 213 6.37 -18.19 -111.93
C SER A 213 7.55 -17.64 -112.75
N ILE A 214 8.46 -16.89 -112.12
CA ILE A 214 9.75 -16.50 -112.72
C ILE A 214 10.58 -17.74 -113.06
N PHE A 215 10.60 -18.76 -112.19
CA PHE A 215 11.30 -20.02 -112.43
C PHE A 215 10.63 -20.86 -113.54
N ARG A 216 9.30 -20.79 -113.70
CA ARG A 216 8.58 -21.42 -114.83
C ARG A 216 8.77 -20.68 -116.16
N VAL A 217 9.18 -19.42 -116.14
CA VAL A 217 9.56 -18.64 -117.34
C VAL A 217 11.04 -18.81 -117.67
N ALA A 218 11.87 -19.21 -116.72
CA ALA A 218 13.27 -19.57 -116.88
C ALA A 218 13.46 -21.09 -116.82
N ASP A 219 12.78 -21.82 -117.70
CA ASP A 219 13.21 -23.16 -118.08
C ASP A 219 14.14 -23.02 -119.29
N ASP A 220 15.42 -22.78 -119.00
CA ASP A 220 16.48 -23.47 -119.70
C ASP A 220 17.81 -23.33 -118.95
N ASN A 221 18.36 -24.49 -118.61
CA ASN A 221 19.71 -24.77 -118.13
C ASN A 221 20.01 -24.39 -116.68
N HIS A 222 20.08 -25.41 -115.81
CA HIS A 222 21.29 -25.76 -115.02
C HIS A 222 20.97 -26.89 -114.04
N SER A 223 20.94 -28.13 -114.54
CA SER A 223 20.96 -29.34 -113.72
C SER A 223 22.38 -29.60 -113.21
N THR A 224 22.90 -28.83 -112.24
CA THR A 224 24.20 -29.19 -111.58
C THR A 224 24.50 -28.48 -110.23
N SER A 225 23.53 -27.86 -109.56
CA SER A 225 23.79 -27.09 -108.31
C SER A 225 23.23 -27.72 -107.03
N LEU A 226 22.51 -28.84 -107.11
CA LEU A 226 21.78 -29.40 -105.96
C LEU A 226 22.64 -30.29 -105.04
N ASP A 227 23.67 -30.97 -105.56
CA ASP A 227 24.55 -31.83 -104.74
C ASP A 227 25.51 -31.04 -103.83
N ASN A 228 25.76 -29.76 -104.12
CA ASN A 228 26.64 -28.90 -103.32
C ASN A 228 25.93 -28.27 -102.09
N ILE A 229 24.60 -28.21 -102.08
CA ILE A 229 23.82 -27.62 -100.98
C ILE A 229 23.70 -28.62 -99.82
N ASP A 230 23.61 -29.91 -100.11
CA ASP A 230 23.50 -30.96 -99.09
C ASP A 230 24.80 -31.11 -98.27
N GLN A 231 25.97 -30.81 -98.87
CA GLN A 231 27.25 -30.76 -98.16
C GLN A 231 27.37 -29.56 -97.20
N LEU A 232 26.69 -28.44 -97.50
CA LEU A 232 26.68 -27.24 -96.66
C LEU A 232 25.69 -27.39 -95.49
N LEU A 233 24.54 -28.01 -95.71
CA LEU A 233 23.54 -28.26 -94.65
C LEU A 233 24.01 -29.31 -93.63
N LYS A 234 24.85 -30.28 -94.04
CA LYS A 234 25.52 -31.22 -93.12
C LYS A 234 26.54 -30.58 -92.17
N ARG A 235 27.05 -29.38 -92.46
CA ARG A 235 28.00 -28.67 -91.58
C ARG A 235 27.36 -27.67 -90.61
N VAL A 236 26.07 -27.34 -90.79
CA VAL A 236 25.37 -26.35 -89.93
C VAL A 236 24.32 -27.03 -89.02
N ALA A 237 24.09 -28.33 -89.16
CA ALA A 237 23.12 -29.07 -88.35
C ALA A 237 23.66 -29.50 -86.96
N THR A 238 23.44 -28.60 -85.98
CA THR A 238 23.10 -28.86 -84.55
C THR A 238 24.24 -29.19 -83.56
N PRO A 239 24.14 -28.81 -82.25
CA PRO A 239 23.19 -29.45 -81.34
C PRO A 239 22.50 -28.52 -80.31
N LYS A 240 21.17 -28.64 -80.29
CA LYS A 240 20.30 -28.89 -79.14
C LYS A 240 21.04 -29.04 -77.78
N LYS A 241 20.90 -28.04 -76.89
CA LYS A 241 21.12 -28.22 -75.45
C LYS A 241 19.81 -28.17 -74.67
N ARG A 242 19.76 -29.14 -73.76
CA ARG A 242 18.64 -29.72 -73.04
C ARG A 242 18.47 -29.02 -71.69
N THR A 243 17.23 -28.68 -71.39
CA THR A 243 16.52 -28.69 -70.09
C THR A 243 17.33 -29.02 -68.80
N THR A 244 17.38 -28.03 -67.86
CA THR A 244 17.16 -28.04 -66.38
C THR A 244 17.63 -29.22 -65.49
N PRO A 245 18.10 -29.02 -64.23
CA PRO A 245 17.24 -28.49 -63.13
C PRO A 245 17.87 -27.65 -62.00
N ARG A 246 16.93 -26.96 -61.31
CA ARG A 246 16.97 -26.43 -59.93
C ARG A 246 17.34 -27.52 -58.91
N SER A 247 18.15 -27.16 -57.91
CA SER A 247 18.24 -27.76 -56.56
C SER A 247 19.18 -26.88 -55.72
N SER A 248 19.03 -26.59 -54.43
CA SER A 248 17.97 -26.69 -53.42
C SER A 248 18.53 -25.98 -52.19
N MET A 249 17.72 -25.17 -51.50
CA MET A 249 17.98 -24.85 -50.10
C MET A 249 17.99 -26.14 -49.25
N ARG A 250 18.93 -26.22 -48.31
CA ARG A 250 18.82 -26.85 -46.98
C ARG A 250 20.08 -26.47 -46.20
N ASP A 251 19.92 -25.63 -45.19
CA ASP A 251 19.82 -26.02 -43.78
C ASP A 251 21.01 -26.82 -43.29
N ARG A 252 21.81 -26.19 -42.43
CA ARG A 252 22.42 -26.89 -41.30
C ARG A 252 22.49 -25.98 -40.09
N GLU A 253 21.36 -25.96 -39.40
CA GLU A 253 21.27 -25.73 -37.97
C GLU A 253 22.02 -26.85 -37.22
N THR A 254 23.03 -26.47 -36.44
CA THR A 254 23.67 -27.25 -35.36
C THR A 254 24.31 -26.20 -34.45
N LYS A 255 24.19 -26.16 -33.12
CA LYS A 255 23.74 -27.15 -32.13
C LYS A 255 23.52 -26.36 -30.83
N LYS A 256 22.31 -26.40 -30.28
CA LYS A 256 22.03 -26.00 -28.90
C LYS A 256 22.61 -27.10 -28.00
N VAL A 257 23.64 -26.77 -27.22
CA VAL A 257 24.04 -27.57 -26.06
C VAL A 257 23.67 -26.78 -24.82
N SER A 258 22.77 -27.37 -24.05
CA SER A 258 22.37 -27.00 -22.70
C SER A 258 23.58 -26.97 -21.76
N ALA A 259 23.76 -25.86 -21.06
CA ALA A 259 24.47 -25.83 -19.80
C ALA A 259 23.52 -25.28 -18.74
N VAL A 260 22.98 -26.19 -17.94
CA VAL A 260 22.42 -25.91 -16.63
C VAL A 260 23.61 -25.58 -15.72
N ARG A 261 23.69 -24.33 -15.26
CA ARG A 261 24.32 -24.00 -13.98
C ARG A 261 23.80 -22.67 -13.46
N GLU A 262 23.26 -22.77 -12.26
CA GLU A 262 22.72 -21.71 -11.44
C GLU A 262 23.85 -20.91 -10.78
N ALA A 263 23.56 -19.63 -10.48
CA ALA A 263 24.29 -18.73 -9.59
C ALA A 263 25.63 -18.10 -10.06
N ALA A 264 25.49 -17.00 -10.80
CA ALA A 264 26.01 -15.70 -10.37
C ALA A 264 25.08 -14.63 -10.98
N ARG A 265 24.48 -13.76 -10.16
CA ARG A 265 23.67 -12.63 -10.66
C ARG A 265 24.59 -11.65 -11.39
N SER A 266 24.90 -11.96 -12.64
CA SER A 266 25.31 -10.94 -13.60
C SER A 266 24.13 -9.97 -13.73
N PRO A 267 24.34 -8.64 -13.67
CA PRO A 267 23.26 -7.70 -13.91
C PRO A 267 22.70 -8.03 -15.30
N ALA A 268 21.45 -8.50 -15.35
CA ALA A 268 20.78 -8.82 -16.59
C ALA A 268 20.98 -7.62 -17.52
N LYS A 269 21.59 -7.83 -18.70
CA LYS A 269 21.93 -6.76 -19.64
C LYS A 269 20.68 -5.93 -19.90
N LEU A 270 20.56 -4.79 -19.24
CA LEU A 270 19.41 -3.91 -19.41
C LEU A 270 19.50 -3.33 -20.82
N SER A 271 18.41 -3.46 -21.59
CA SER A 271 18.30 -2.80 -22.89
C SER A 271 18.58 -1.31 -22.73
N ARG A 272 19.29 -0.68 -23.68
CA ARG A 272 19.57 0.78 -23.65
C ARG A 272 18.30 1.63 -23.42
N TYR A 273 17.17 1.17 -23.96
CA TYR A 273 15.86 1.80 -23.81
C TYR A 273 14.87 0.81 -23.15
N PRO A 274 14.82 0.71 -21.82
CA PRO A 274 13.87 -0.17 -21.15
C PRO A 274 12.43 0.28 -21.42
N VAL A 275 11.61 -0.60 -22.00
CA VAL A 275 10.22 -0.32 -22.37
C VAL A 275 9.42 0.23 -21.19
N ARG A 276 9.62 -0.31 -19.98
CA ARG A 276 8.94 0.16 -18.77
C ARG A 276 9.24 1.63 -18.46
N VAL A 277 10.50 2.05 -18.62
CA VAL A 277 10.93 3.44 -18.35
C VAL A 277 10.38 4.40 -19.42
N VAL A 278 10.31 3.95 -20.68
CA VAL A 278 9.66 4.70 -21.77
C VAL A 278 8.17 4.91 -21.48
N LEU A 279 7.45 3.85 -21.07
CA LEU A 279 6.03 3.94 -20.73
C LEU A 279 5.76 4.85 -19.52
N CYS A 280 6.67 4.91 -18.55
CA CYS A 280 6.57 5.85 -17.44
C CYS A 280 6.54 7.31 -17.91
N ALA A 281 7.23 7.67 -18.99
CA ALA A 281 7.18 9.04 -19.52
C ALA A 281 5.75 9.44 -19.91
N TYR A 282 5.00 8.53 -20.54
CA TYR A 282 3.60 8.77 -20.91
C TYR A 282 2.69 8.84 -19.68
N MET A 283 2.96 8.03 -18.66
CA MET A 283 2.22 8.10 -17.40
C MET A 283 2.44 9.43 -16.67
N ILE A 284 3.68 9.91 -16.63
CA ILE A 284 4.05 11.20 -16.02
C ILE A 284 3.26 12.35 -16.67
N LEU A 285 3.12 12.35 -17.99
CA LEU A 285 2.38 13.40 -18.71
C LEU A 285 0.86 13.21 -18.67
N GLY A 286 0.38 11.96 -18.72
CA GLY A 286 -1.05 11.67 -18.78
C GLY A 286 -1.74 11.71 -17.42
N HIS A 287 -1.03 11.32 -16.37
CA HIS A 287 -1.58 11.16 -15.02
C HIS A 287 -0.56 11.60 -13.94
N PRO A 288 -0.17 12.89 -13.91
CA PRO A 288 0.81 13.39 -12.95
C PRO A 288 0.39 13.13 -11.50
N ASP A 289 -0.89 13.31 -11.16
CA ASP A 289 -1.42 13.11 -9.80
C ASP A 289 -1.39 11.65 -9.32
N ALA A 290 -1.28 10.69 -10.24
CA ALA A 290 -1.17 9.27 -9.92
C ALA A 290 0.29 8.80 -9.78
N VAL A 291 1.23 9.55 -10.36
CA VAL A 291 2.67 9.22 -10.35
C VAL A 291 3.40 10.01 -9.27
N PHE A 292 3.03 11.26 -9.07
CA PHE A 292 3.64 12.16 -8.09
C PHE A 292 2.76 12.30 -6.85
N SER A 293 3.37 12.12 -5.68
CA SER A 293 2.71 12.35 -4.38
C SER A 293 2.56 13.84 -4.03
N GLY A 294 3.15 14.74 -4.83
CA GLY A 294 3.12 16.19 -4.69
C GLY A 294 3.93 16.89 -5.79
N GLN A 295 3.96 18.22 -5.82
CA GLN A 295 4.79 18.99 -6.75
C GLN A 295 6.04 19.51 -6.03
N GLY A 296 7.21 19.10 -6.49
CA GLY A 296 8.49 19.48 -5.91
C GLY A 296 9.58 19.73 -6.94
N ASP A 297 10.81 19.90 -6.44
CA ASP A 297 11.98 20.31 -7.22
C ASP A 297 12.44 19.26 -8.23
N HIS A 298 12.07 17.99 -8.04
CA HIS A 298 12.44 16.88 -8.94
C HIS A 298 11.35 16.54 -9.95
N GLU A 299 10.09 16.75 -9.59
CA GLU A 299 8.91 16.42 -10.39
C GLU A 299 8.77 17.35 -11.60
N PHE A 300 9.06 18.65 -11.44
CA PHE A 300 9.00 19.60 -12.54
C PHE A 300 10.05 19.34 -13.64
N PRO A 301 11.36 19.19 -13.34
CA PRO A 301 12.36 18.82 -14.34
C PRO A 301 12.10 17.45 -14.98
N LEU A 302 11.58 16.48 -14.21
CA LEU A 302 11.21 15.17 -14.73
C LEU A 302 10.05 15.26 -15.74
N ALA A 303 8.97 15.97 -15.41
CA ALA A 303 7.85 16.16 -16.32
C ALA A 303 8.28 16.90 -17.60
N LYS A 304 9.13 17.94 -17.46
CA LYS A 304 9.67 18.70 -18.59
C LYS A 304 10.52 17.82 -19.52
N SER A 305 11.43 17.03 -18.96
CA SER A 305 12.30 16.13 -19.74
C SER A 305 11.53 14.95 -20.34
N ALA A 306 10.51 14.42 -19.66
CA ALA A 306 9.60 13.40 -20.19
C ALA A 306 8.83 13.92 -21.43
N LYS A 307 8.34 15.17 -21.36
CA LYS A 307 7.69 15.84 -22.51
C LYS A 307 8.63 15.95 -23.70
N GLU A 308 9.84 16.45 -23.48
CA GLU A 308 10.83 16.58 -24.55
C GLU A 308 11.18 15.22 -25.17
N PHE A 309 11.40 14.20 -24.34
CA PHE A 309 11.67 12.85 -24.79
C PHE A 309 10.53 12.28 -25.67
N ILE A 310 9.28 12.41 -25.24
CA ILE A 310 8.13 11.91 -26.02
C ILE A 310 8.01 12.66 -27.35
N LEU A 311 8.20 13.98 -27.37
CA LEU A 311 8.18 14.76 -28.62
C LEU A 311 9.24 14.27 -29.60
N GLN A 312 10.48 14.05 -29.14
CA GLN A 312 11.55 13.55 -30.00
C GLN A 312 11.31 12.11 -30.46
N PHE A 313 10.72 11.27 -29.60
CA PHE A 313 10.33 9.90 -29.95
C PHE A 313 9.23 9.88 -31.02
N GLU A 314 8.16 10.66 -30.85
CA GLU A 314 7.08 10.77 -31.83
C GLU A 314 7.58 11.33 -33.16
N LEU A 315 8.48 12.33 -33.13
CA LEU A 315 9.10 12.87 -34.34
C LEU A 315 9.92 11.79 -35.07
N LEU A 316 10.71 11.01 -34.33
CA LEU A 316 11.50 9.91 -34.88
C LEU A 316 10.60 8.83 -35.52
N ILE A 317 9.54 8.42 -34.82
CA ILE A 317 8.57 7.45 -35.35
C ILE A 317 7.88 7.99 -36.61
N ARG A 318 7.51 9.27 -36.62
CA ARG A 318 6.91 9.91 -37.80
C ARG A 318 7.85 9.89 -39.00
N ILE A 319 9.13 10.20 -38.81
CA ILE A 319 10.14 10.12 -39.89
C ILE A 319 10.32 8.69 -40.40
N ILE A 320 10.26 7.69 -39.52
CA ILE A 320 10.35 6.27 -39.89
C ILE A 320 9.13 5.81 -40.68
N LEU A 321 7.92 6.24 -40.29
CA LEU A 321 6.65 5.79 -40.88
C LEU A 321 6.26 6.54 -42.15
N ASP A 322 6.36 7.87 -42.16
CA ASP A 322 5.91 8.72 -43.26
C ASP A 322 7.03 9.01 -44.27
N GLY A 323 8.25 8.57 -43.98
CA GLY A 323 9.46 9.01 -44.68
C GLY A 323 9.86 10.44 -44.28
N PRO A 324 11.05 10.93 -44.67
CA PRO A 324 11.46 12.29 -44.40
C PRO A 324 10.44 13.27 -44.99
N ILE A 325 9.83 14.11 -44.16
CA ILE A 325 8.93 15.18 -44.62
C ILE A 325 9.68 16.01 -45.66
N GLN A 326 9.13 16.10 -46.87
CA GLN A 326 9.64 16.95 -47.95
C GLN A 326 9.64 18.41 -47.48
N ILE A 327 10.77 18.84 -46.93
CA ILE A 327 11.14 20.25 -46.85
C ILE A 327 12.14 20.40 -47.99
N PHE A 328 11.73 21.16 -49.01
CA PHE A 328 12.51 21.55 -50.19
C PHE A 328 13.99 21.74 -49.85
N ASP A 329 14.85 20.84 -50.35
CA ASP A 329 15.96 21.20 -51.25
C ASP A 329 16.59 19.91 -51.80
N GLU A 330 17.06 19.97 -53.05
CA GLU A 330 17.67 18.85 -53.77
C GLU A 330 18.97 18.40 -53.11
N GLU A 331 19.04 17.17 -52.57
CA GLU A 331 20.25 16.33 -52.55
C GLU A 331 19.98 15.04 -51.75
N SER A 332 20.22 13.90 -52.38
CA SER A 332 19.97 12.57 -51.80
C SER A 332 20.87 12.21 -50.62
N ASP A 333 21.96 12.97 -50.39
CA ASP A 333 22.86 12.83 -49.23
C ASP A 333 22.31 13.50 -47.95
N SER A 334 21.25 14.32 -48.07
CA SER A 334 20.57 14.99 -46.96
C SER A 334 19.68 14.07 -46.11
N ILE A 335 19.26 12.92 -46.66
CA ILE A 335 18.24 12.05 -46.05
C ILE A 335 18.82 11.31 -44.83
N PHE A 336 19.99 10.70 -45.01
CA PHE A 336 20.67 9.96 -43.96
C PHE A 336 21.10 10.89 -42.82
N THR A 337 21.62 12.06 -43.16
CA THR A 337 22.08 13.06 -42.18
C THR A 337 20.95 13.63 -41.32
N LYS A 338 19.74 13.85 -41.89
CA LYS A 338 18.53 14.24 -41.14
C LYS A 338 18.03 13.15 -40.19
N THR A 339 18.05 11.89 -40.61
CA THR A 339 17.66 10.78 -39.72
C THR A 339 18.66 10.55 -38.58
N LEU A 340 19.95 10.69 -38.85
CA LEU A 340 21.01 10.56 -37.84
C LEU A 340 20.99 11.72 -36.84
N SER A 341 20.80 12.95 -37.31
CA SER A 341 20.67 14.11 -36.41
C SER A 341 19.45 13.99 -35.51
N GLN A 342 18.33 13.48 -36.04
CA GLN A 342 17.15 13.22 -35.22
C GLN A 342 17.35 12.08 -34.24
N LEU A 343 18.05 11.01 -34.62
CA LEU A 343 18.38 9.92 -33.71
C LEU A 343 19.29 10.40 -32.56
N ALA A 344 20.22 11.31 -32.85
CA ALA A 344 21.05 11.97 -31.84
C ALA A 344 20.23 12.88 -30.91
N ALA A 345 19.27 13.64 -31.46
CA ALA A 345 18.34 14.46 -30.66
C ALA A 345 17.45 13.59 -29.75
N PHE A 346 16.95 12.47 -30.26
CA PHE A 346 16.21 11.46 -29.51
C PHE A 346 17.06 10.86 -28.37
N ASP A 347 18.28 10.40 -28.64
CA ASP A 347 19.17 9.81 -27.62
C ASP A 347 19.55 10.84 -26.55
N LYS A 348 19.77 12.11 -26.94
CA LYS A 348 19.99 13.22 -26.00
C LYS A 348 18.79 13.46 -25.09
N ALA A 349 17.58 13.51 -25.65
CA ALA A 349 16.36 13.68 -24.88
C ALA A 349 16.09 12.49 -23.96
N TRP A 350 16.37 11.27 -24.42
CA TRP A 350 16.33 10.06 -23.60
C TRP A 350 17.29 10.14 -22.41
N CYS A 351 18.55 10.53 -22.62
CA CYS A 351 19.53 10.65 -21.54
C CYS A 351 19.12 11.72 -20.52
N SER A 352 18.61 12.86 -20.98
CA SER A 352 18.08 13.91 -20.10
C SER A 352 16.90 13.40 -19.25
N TYR A 353 15.95 12.72 -19.87
CA TYR A 353 14.80 12.13 -19.17
C TYR A 353 15.24 11.05 -18.18
N LEU A 354 16.12 10.13 -18.60
CA LEU A 354 16.59 9.04 -17.77
C LEU A 354 17.33 9.55 -16.53
N ASN A 355 18.16 10.59 -16.68
CA ASN A 355 18.84 11.22 -15.55
C ASN A 355 17.85 11.80 -14.55
N CYS A 356 16.86 12.57 -15.00
CA CYS A 356 15.81 13.09 -14.12
C CYS A 356 14.98 11.97 -13.49
N PHE A 357 14.69 10.90 -14.23
CA PHE A 357 13.90 9.77 -13.77
C PHE A 357 14.63 8.99 -12.67
N VAL A 358 15.94 8.75 -12.85
CA VAL A 358 16.77 8.07 -11.85
C VAL A 358 16.91 8.93 -10.60
N LEU A 359 17.17 10.23 -10.73
CA LEU A 359 17.24 11.15 -9.58
C LEU A 359 15.94 11.14 -8.78
N TRP A 360 14.79 11.24 -9.47
CA TRP A 360 13.49 11.13 -8.82
C TRP A 360 13.29 9.76 -8.15
N LYS A 361 13.68 8.66 -8.80
CA LYS A 361 13.55 7.31 -8.21
C LYS A 361 14.44 7.06 -7.01
N VAL A 362 15.63 7.64 -6.98
CA VAL A 362 16.50 7.58 -5.79
C VAL A 362 15.84 8.33 -4.64
N LYS A 363 15.26 9.52 -4.89
CA LYS A 363 14.59 10.28 -3.84
C LYS A 363 13.31 9.60 -3.34
N ASP A 364 12.51 9.05 -4.26
CA ASP A 364 11.31 8.25 -3.97
C ASP A 364 11.65 7.04 -3.08
N ALA A 365 12.75 6.35 -3.37
CA ALA A 365 13.24 5.25 -2.54
C ALA A 365 13.69 5.73 -1.15
N GLN A 366 14.41 6.85 -1.05
CA GLN A 366 14.82 7.43 0.24
C GLN A 366 13.62 7.81 1.10
N THR A 367 12.61 8.48 0.54
CA THR A 367 11.41 8.85 1.29
C THR A 367 10.63 7.62 1.76
N LEU A 368 10.54 6.58 0.93
CA LEU A 368 9.91 5.32 1.32
C LEU A 368 10.70 4.62 2.45
N GLU A 369 12.03 4.63 2.40
CA GLU A 369 12.87 4.14 3.49
C GLU A 369 12.59 4.91 4.79
N GLU A 370 12.64 6.24 4.76
CA GLU A 370 12.37 7.10 5.92
C GLU A 370 11.00 6.80 6.54
N ASP A 371 9.96 6.61 5.73
CA ASP A 371 8.62 6.27 6.20
C ASP A 371 8.54 4.88 6.83
N MET A 372 9.27 3.91 6.28
CA MET A 372 9.38 2.56 6.84
C MET A 372 10.13 2.55 8.17
N VAL A 373 11.23 3.31 8.28
CA VAL A 373 11.96 3.49 9.54
C VAL A 373 11.06 4.15 10.58
N ARG A 374 10.34 5.21 10.19
CA ARG A 374 9.39 5.89 11.08
C ARG A 374 8.28 4.97 11.56
N ALA A 375 7.76 4.10 10.69
CA ALA A 375 6.79 3.08 11.06
C ALA A 375 7.38 2.07 12.06
N ALA A 376 8.62 1.64 11.87
CA ALA A 376 9.31 0.73 12.80
C ALA A 376 9.45 1.35 14.21
N CYS A 377 9.88 2.61 14.30
CA CYS A 377 9.96 3.34 15.57
C CYS A 377 8.58 3.51 16.23
N GLN A 378 7.54 3.81 15.46
CA GLN A 378 6.18 3.92 16.00
C GLN A 378 5.62 2.61 16.56
N LEU A 379 5.95 1.48 15.93
CA LEU A 379 5.59 0.15 16.43
C LEU A 379 6.28 -0.12 17.77
N GLU A 380 7.56 0.26 17.91
CA GLU A 380 8.32 0.11 19.15
C GLU A 380 7.79 1.00 20.28
N LEU A 381 7.55 2.29 20.02
CA LEU A 381 6.92 3.19 20.98
C LEU A 381 5.56 2.67 21.45
N SER A 382 4.74 2.20 20.50
CA SER A 382 3.42 1.64 20.82
C SER A 382 3.51 0.36 21.64
N MET A 383 4.52 -0.47 21.39
CA MET A 383 4.82 -1.66 22.17
C MET A 383 5.24 -1.28 23.59
N ILE A 384 6.21 -0.37 23.74
CA ILE A 384 6.70 0.11 25.05
C ILE A 384 5.53 0.70 25.87
N GLN A 385 4.69 1.54 25.25
CA GLN A 385 3.54 2.17 25.91
C GLN A 385 2.49 1.15 26.36
N LYS A 386 2.13 0.17 25.51
CA LYS A 386 1.09 -0.83 25.82
C LYS A 386 1.58 -1.92 26.77
N CYS A 387 2.84 -2.34 26.62
CA CYS A 387 3.45 -3.38 27.45
C CYS A 387 4.06 -2.82 28.74
N LYS A 388 4.07 -1.48 28.95
CA LYS A 388 4.67 -0.79 30.11
C LYS A 388 6.09 -1.30 30.42
N MET A 389 6.88 -1.51 29.39
CA MET A 389 8.24 -2.02 29.54
C MET A 389 9.10 -0.91 30.13
N THR A 390 9.40 -0.98 31.43
CA THR A 390 10.47 -0.21 32.05
C THR A 390 11.82 -0.86 31.69
N PRO A 391 12.93 -0.10 31.51
CA PRO A 391 14.20 -0.60 30.97
C PRO A 391 14.97 -1.62 31.84
N GLY A 392 14.33 -2.31 32.79
CA GLY A 392 14.98 -3.23 33.71
C GLY A 392 14.04 -4.20 34.44
N GLY A 393 12.88 -4.55 33.87
CA GLY A 393 11.94 -5.50 34.48
C GLY A 393 11.86 -6.83 33.74
N ASP A 394 11.97 -7.94 34.48
CA ASP A 394 11.93 -9.32 33.97
C ASP A 394 10.74 -9.57 33.02
N THR A 395 11.07 -10.08 31.83
CA THR A 395 10.17 -10.44 30.72
C THR A 395 9.15 -11.53 31.08
N ASP A 396 9.35 -12.24 32.19
CA ASP A 396 8.57 -13.42 32.56
C ASP A 396 7.19 -13.11 33.16
N ALA A 397 6.94 -11.88 33.62
CA ALA A 397 5.67 -11.47 34.21
C ALA A 397 4.67 -10.82 33.21
N LEU A 398 4.94 -10.89 31.90
CA LEU A 398 4.06 -10.30 30.88
C LEU A 398 2.78 -11.12 30.66
N SER A 399 1.63 -10.43 30.63
CA SER A 399 0.34 -11.03 30.25
C SER A 399 0.42 -11.70 28.87
N HIS A 400 -0.36 -12.76 28.65
CA HIS A 400 -0.43 -13.47 27.37
C HIS A 400 -0.65 -12.48 26.18
N ASP A 401 -1.50 -11.48 26.38
CA ASP A 401 -1.77 -10.46 25.36
C ASP A 401 -0.56 -9.58 25.07
N MET A 402 0.23 -9.25 26.09
CA MET A 402 1.47 -8.47 25.93
C MET A 402 2.53 -9.26 25.18
N LYS A 403 2.67 -10.57 25.47
CA LYS A 403 3.56 -11.48 24.73
C LYS A 403 3.13 -11.62 23.26
N ALA A 404 1.82 -11.66 23.00
CA ALA A 404 1.29 -11.69 21.63
C ALA A 404 1.58 -10.38 20.87
N ILE A 405 1.41 -9.21 21.52
CA ILE A 405 1.76 -7.91 20.94
C ILE A 405 3.25 -7.82 20.64
N GLN A 406 4.11 -8.24 21.58
CA GLN A 406 5.56 -8.24 21.39
C GLN A 406 5.95 -9.10 20.19
N LYS A 407 5.41 -10.33 20.10
CA LYS A 407 5.67 -11.22 18.97
C LYS A 407 5.25 -10.57 17.64
N GLN A 408 4.04 -10.00 17.58
CA GLN A 408 3.57 -9.32 16.36
C GLN A 408 4.49 -8.17 15.94
N VAL A 409 4.89 -7.31 16.89
CA VAL A 409 5.79 -6.18 16.61
C VAL A 409 7.15 -6.66 16.11
N THR A 410 7.69 -7.74 16.68
CA THR A 410 8.97 -8.31 16.20
C THR A 410 8.87 -8.89 14.79
N GLU A 411 7.74 -9.52 14.44
CA GLU A 411 7.49 -10.02 13.09
C GLU A 411 7.33 -8.88 12.08
N ASP A 412 6.60 -7.82 12.44
CA ASP A 412 6.38 -6.65 11.60
C ASP A 412 7.70 -5.87 11.37
N GLN A 413 8.52 -5.68 12.42
CA GLN A 413 9.84 -5.07 12.28
C GLN A 413 10.78 -5.91 11.41
N LYS A 414 10.72 -7.24 11.50
CA LYS A 414 11.48 -8.13 10.61
C LYS A 414 11.08 -7.95 9.14
N LEU A 415 9.78 -7.83 8.86
CA LEU A 415 9.31 -7.56 7.50
C LEU A 415 9.81 -6.21 6.99
N LEU A 416 9.79 -5.18 7.84
CA LEU A 416 10.33 -3.85 7.48
C LEU A 416 11.83 -3.92 7.18
N ARG A 417 12.61 -4.68 7.97
CA ARG A 417 14.04 -4.95 7.70
C ARG A 417 14.25 -5.56 6.32
N GLU A 418 13.55 -6.65 6.00
CA GLU A 418 13.69 -7.31 4.70
C GLU A 418 13.38 -6.38 3.54
N LYS A 419 12.36 -5.53 3.69
CA LYS A 419 11.96 -4.55 2.68
C LYS A 419 12.96 -3.41 2.53
N ILE A 420 13.50 -2.87 3.63
CA ILE A 420 14.54 -1.83 3.61
C ILE A 420 15.82 -2.39 2.99
N GLN A 421 16.23 -3.61 3.34
CA GLN A 421 17.39 -4.29 2.76
C GLN A 421 17.27 -4.39 1.23
N HIS A 422 16.07 -4.68 0.72
CA HIS A 422 15.85 -4.74 -0.73
C HIS A 422 15.83 -3.37 -1.41
N LEU A 423 15.51 -2.30 -0.68
CA LEU A 423 15.37 -0.95 -1.22
C LEU A 423 16.70 -0.19 -1.21
N SER A 424 17.38 -0.18 -0.06
CA SER A 424 18.55 0.66 0.24
C SER A 424 19.79 -0.14 0.63
N GLY A 425 19.68 -1.48 0.72
CA GLY A 425 20.78 -2.33 1.14
C GLY A 425 21.15 -2.16 2.61
N ASP A 426 22.40 -2.49 2.94
CA ASP A 426 22.90 -2.51 4.32
C ASP A 426 22.85 -1.13 4.98
N ALA A 427 23.10 -0.06 4.22
CA ALA A 427 23.04 1.33 4.73
C ALA A 427 21.66 1.70 5.28
N GLY A 428 20.58 1.22 4.66
CA GLY A 428 19.22 1.47 5.16
C GLY A 428 18.92 0.70 6.44
N ILE A 429 19.51 -0.48 6.62
CA ILE A 429 19.38 -1.25 7.87
C ILE A 429 20.11 -0.54 9.01
N GLU A 430 21.34 -0.08 8.78
CA GLU A 430 22.10 0.68 9.77
C GLU A 430 21.34 1.94 10.21
N HIS A 431 20.77 2.68 9.26
CA HIS A 431 19.96 3.85 9.55
C HIS A 431 18.73 3.51 10.42
N MET A 432 18.04 2.42 10.12
CA MET A 432 16.91 1.98 10.93
C MET A 432 17.34 1.53 12.33
N GLU A 433 18.44 0.78 12.47
CA GLU A 433 18.95 0.34 13.77
C GLU A 433 19.37 1.51 14.66
N HIS A 434 19.98 2.54 14.06
CA HIS A 434 20.28 3.78 14.74
C HIS A 434 19.00 4.46 15.24
N ALA A 435 17.99 4.62 14.37
CA ALA A 435 16.72 5.25 14.75
C ALA A 435 15.94 4.49 15.84
N LEU A 436 15.96 3.15 15.83
CA LEU A 436 15.35 2.34 16.88
C LEU A 436 16.11 2.46 18.21
N SER A 437 17.43 2.61 18.17
CA SER A 437 18.24 2.80 19.39
C SER A 437 17.99 4.16 20.08
N GLU A 438 17.51 5.15 19.33
CA GLU A 438 17.12 6.47 19.83
C GLU A 438 15.67 6.55 20.34
N THR A 439 14.87 5.51 20.10
CA THR A 439 13.44 5.42 20.43
C THR A 439 13.22 4.91 21.84
#